data_AF-A0A961H303-F1
#
_entry.id   AF-A0A961H303-F1
#
_cell.length_a   1.000
_cell.length_b   1.000
_cell.length_c   1.000
_cell.angle_alpha   90.00
_cell.angle_beta   90.00
_cell.angle_gamma   90.00
#
_symmetry.space_group_name_H-M   'P 1'
#
loop_
_entity.id
_entity.type
_entity.pdbx_description
1 polymer ?
#
loop_
_entity_poly.entity_id
_entity_poly.type
_entity_poly.pdbx_seq_one_letter_code
_entity_poly.pdbx_strand_id
1 'polypeptide(L)'
;MDPIKKKIALFPKETQRPMDKLLIQEVRTLAVECARVTLPFGLTDKPYKRLAARIAADIKRIFKRADNLGGAFRQLEAADPDMARQYWHATNHGEPEKARRLLRKLCAKAGISIGAIRPDLHRKARTARYDRVPDDAKTVAIISKGEALDRYITKVQKQIGAVKAGWIAAAKKIGGTVRGIPRWANTGAHKNSQGDAVVKRGQKGSHIELINQVSYATTACDSGNLRSAERRARVRLQHAMAEKLKAMAERAFRQRK
;
A
#
# COMPACT_ATOMS: atom_id res chain seq x y z
N MET A 1 33.92 -18.93 -42.54
CA MET A 1 33.61 -17.99 -41.44
C MET A 1 34.56 -18.27 -40.29
N ASP A 2 35.28 -17.24 -39.86
CA ASP A 2 36.23 -17.27 -38.76
C ASP A 2 35.57 -17.80 -37.46
N PRO A 3 36.11 -18.86 -36.81
CA PRO A 3 35.55 -19.43 -35.59
C PRO A 3 35.45 -18.40 -34.46
N ILE A 4 36.24 -17.34 -34.49
CA ILE A 4 36.18 -16.22 -33.54
C ILE A 4 34.93 -15.36 -33.80
N LYS A 5 34.60 -15.05 -35.06
CA LYS A 5 33.39 -14.29 -35.44
C LYS A 5 32.10 -15.07 -35.11
N LYS A 6 32.09 -16.39 -35.25
CA LYS A 6 30.97 -17.26 -34.80
C LYS A 6 30.79 -17.21 -33.27
N LYS A 7 31.88 -17.22 -32.51
CA LYS A 7 31.86 -17.18 -31.04
C LYS A 7 31.47 -15.79 -30.49
N ILE A 8 31.91 -14.70 -31.12
CA ILE A 8 31.47 -13.34 -30.78
C ILE A 8 29.98 -13.14 -31.10
N ALA A 9 29.45 -13.79 -32.14
CA ALA A 9 28.01 -13.81 -32.42
C ALA A 9 27.20 -14.72 -31.47
N LEU A 10 27.84 -15.68 -30.80
CA LEU A 10 27.25 -16.53 -29.75
C LEU A 10 27.22 -15.85 -28.38
N PHE A 11 28.18 -14.97 -28.08
CA PHE A 11 28.23 -14.21 -26.83
C PHE A 11 26.90 -13.47 -26.50
N PRO A 12 26.23 -12.77 -27.43
CA PRO A 12 24.92 -12.17 -27.17
C PRO A 12 23.82 -13.19 -26.87
N LYS A 13 23.79 -14.33 -27.57
CA LYS A 13 22.73 -15.34 -27.40
C LYS A 13 22.92 -16.18 -26.12
N GLU A 14 24.16 -16.50 -25.77
CA GLU A 14 24.52 -17.20 -24.53
C GLU A 14 24.34 -16.31 -23.29
N THR A 15 24.53 -14.99 -23.42
CA THR A 15 24.30 -14.01 -22.33
C THR A 15 22.85 -13.56 -22.22
N GLN A 16 22.06 -13.57 -23.30
CA GLN A 16 20.65 -13.15 -23.30
C GLN A 16 19.78 -14.00 -22.37
N ARG A 17 19.86 -15.34 -22.45
CA ARG A 17 19.06 -16.23 -21.57
C ARG A 17 19.33 -16.02 -20.07
N PRO A 18 20.58 -15.91 -19.59
CA PRO A 18 20.83 -15.57 -18.20
C PRO A 18 20.42 -14.14 -17.85
N MET A 19 20.53 -13.17 -18.78
CA MET A 19 20.07 -11.79 -18.51
C MET A 19 18.55 -11.69 -18.40
N ASP A 20 17.80 -12.43 -19.23
CA ASP A 20 16.35 -12.52 -19.14
C ASP A 20 15.89 -13.12 -17.81
N LYS A 21 16.61 -14.15 -17.31
CA LYS A 21 16.33 -14.74 -16.01
C LYS A 21 16.57 -13.75 -14.86
N LEU A 22 17.64 -12.96 -14.93
CA LEU A 22 17.91 -11.89 -13.96
C LEU A 22 16.85 -10.81 -14.00
N LEU A 23 16.47 -10.36 -15.21
CA LEU A 23 15.41 -9.37 -15.38
C LEU A 23 14.09 -9.86 -14.77
N ILE A 24 13.69 -11.10 -15.09
CA ILE A 24 12.49 -11.71 -14.52
C ILE A 24 12.57 -11.76 -12.98
N GLN A 25 13.72 -12.15 -12.43
CA GLN A 25 13.93 -12.17 -10.99
C GLN A 25 13.80 -10.78 -10.36
N GLU A 26 14.43 -9.76 -10.94
CA GLU A 26 14.35 -8.40 -10.41
C GLU A 26 12.97 -7.78 -10.58
N VAL A 27 12.24 -8.09 -11.63
CA VAL A 27 10.85 -7.62 -11.80
C VAL A 27 9.94 -8.26 -10.75
N ARG A 28 10.15 -9.52 -10.36
CA ARG A 28 9.43 -10.08 -9.20
C ARG A 28 9.77 -9.35 -7.90
N THR A 29 11.04 -9.04 -7.67
CA THR A 29 11.48 -8.26 -6.51
C THR A 29 10.86 -6.86 -6.53
N LEU A 30 10.78 -6.21 -7.71
CA LEU A 30 10.11 -4.94 -7.90
C LEU A 30 8.63 -5.05 -7.52
N ALA A 31 7.91 -6.07 -7.97
CA ALA A 31 6.50 -6.26 -7.60
C ALA A 31 6.31 -6.41 -6.08
N VAL A 32 7.21 -7.12 -5.39
CA VAL A 32 7.21 -7.22 -3.92
C VAL A 32 7.49 -5.85 -3.28
N GLU A 33 8.42 -5.07 -3.83
CA GLU A 33 8.68 -3.69 -3.40
C GLU A 33 7.46 -2.78 -3.64
N CYS A 34 6.78 -2.88 -4.79
CA CYS A 34 5.52 -2.17 -5.08
C CYS A 34 4.45 -2.50 -4.03
N ALA A 35 4.30 -3.77 -3.67
CA ALA A 35 3.43 -4.21 -2.58
C ALA A 35 3.87 -3.63 -1.22
N ARG A 36 5.17 -3.51 -0.93
CA ARG A 36 5.70 -2.90 0.30
C ARG A 36 5.41 -1.40 0.37
N VAL A 37 5.56 -0.67 -0.74
CA VAL A 37 5.31 0.77 -0.81
C VAL A 37 3.84 1.12 -1.07
N THR A 38 2.97 0.14 -1.30
CA THR A 38 1.52 0.35 -1.26
C THR A 38 1.08 0.67 0.17
N LEU A 39 0.17 1.60 0.34
CA LEU A 39 -0.20 2.15 1.64
C LEU A 39 -1.16 1.24 2.41
N PRO A 40 -1.03 1.14 3.75
CA PRO A 40 0.10 1.65 4.53
C PRO A 40 1.35 0.79 4.28
N PHE A 41 2.52 1.42 4.41
CA PHE A 41 3.79 0.80 4.06
C PHE A 41 4.10 -0.45 4.88
N GLY A 42 4.82 -1.34 4.23
CA GLY A 42 5.25 -2.62 4.75
C GLY A 42 4.53 -3.79 4.08
N LEU A 43 5.25 -4.90 3.98
CA LEU A 43 4.75 -6.21 3.61
C LEU A 43 5.39 -7.17 4.62
N THR A 44 4.90 -7.14 5.85
CA THR A 44 5.47 -7.94 6.94
C THR A 44 4.79 -9.31 6.99
N ASP A 45 5.53 -10.35 7.38
CA ASP A 45 4.97 -11.69 7.66
C ASP A 45 4.06 -11.73 8.89
N LYS A 46 4.06 -10.66 9.68
CA LYS A 46 3.11 -10.46 10.77
C LYS A 46 1.69 -10.56 10.20
N PRO A 47 0.74 -11.18 10.95
CA PRO A 47 -0.61 -11.40 10.46
C PRO A 47 -1.23 -10.09 9.99
N TYR A 48 -1.98 -10.15 8.88
CA TYR A 48 -2.75 -9.05 8.30
C TYR A 48 -3.48 -8.19 9.35
N LYS A 49 -3.85 -8.80 10.48
CA LYS A 49 -4.35 -8.14 11.69
C LYS A 49 -3.58 -6.88 12.11
N ARG A 50 -2.25 -6.85 12.05
CA ARG A 50 -1.47 -5.63 12.42
C ARG A 50 -1.61 -4.52 11.38
N LEU A 51 -1.64 -4.88 10.09
CA LEU A 51 -1.89 -3.95 8.99
C LEU A 51 -3.30 -3.36 9.13
N ALA A 52 -4.29 -4.23 9.33
CA ALA A 52 -5.68 -3.88 9.55
C ALA A 52 -5.86 -2.98 10.77
N ALA A 53 -5.21 -3.28 11.89
CA ALA A 53 -5.22 -2.46 13.09
C ALA A 53 -4.63 -1.07 12.85
N ARG A 54 -3.55 -0.96 12.08
CA ARG A 54 -2.95 0.33 11.71
C ARG A 54 -3.89 1.17 10.86
N ILE A 55 -4.51 0.58 9.83
CA ILE A 55 -5.53 1.25 9.01
C ILE A 55 -6.70 1.72 9.87
N ALA A 56 -7.18 0.86 10.76
CA ALA A 56 -8.27 1.19 11.68
C ALA A 56 -7.88 2.33 12.62
N ALA A 57 -6.64 2.36 13.13
CA ALA A 57 -6.14 3.43 13.99
C ALA A 57 -6.09 4.77 13.24
N ASP A 58 -5.50 4.78 12.04
CA ASP A 58 -5.41 5.99 11.20
C ASP A 58 -6.82 6.57 10.93
N ILE A 59 -7.80 5.72 10.58
CA ILE A 59 -9.20 6.14 10.35
C ILE A 59 -9.88 6.60 11.65
N LYS A 60 -9.70 5.86 12.76
CA LYS A 60 -10.30 6.18 14.06
C LYS A 60 -9.72 7.42 14.72
N ARG A 61 -8.61 7.97 14.24
CA ARG A 61 -8.08 9.27 14.72
C ARG A 61 -8.96 10.42 14.25
N ILE A 62 -9.27 10.42 12.96
CA ILE A 62 -10.00 11.52 12.29
C ILE A 62 -11.52 11.35 12.35
N PHE A 63 -11.99 10.10 12.45
CA PHE A 63 -13.40 9.77 12.56
C PHE A 63 -13.68 9.15 13.91
N LYS A 64 -14.48 9.84 14.72
CA LYS A 64 -14.99 9.30 15.99
C LYS A 64 -16.44 8.91 15.84
N ARG A 65 -16.90 8.00 16.70
CA ARG A 65 -18.31 7.62 16.71
C ARG A 65 -19.04 8.56 17.67
N ALA A 66 -20.30 8.87 17.39
CA ALA A 66 -21.09 9.72 18.28
C ALA A 66 -21.31 9.09 19.67
N ASP A 67 -21.31 7.75 19.75
CA ASP A 67 -21.41 6.98 21.00
C ASP A 67 -20.06 6.81 21.73
N ASN A 68 -18.94 7.13 21.06
CA ASN A 68 -17.61 7.09 21.66
C ASN A 68 -16.74 8.18 21.06
N LEU A 69 -16.83 9.37 21.67
CA LEU A 69 -16.09 10.55 21.26
C LEU A 69 -14.59 10.42 21.58
N GLY A 70 -14.24 9.75 22.68
CA GLY A 70 -12.86 9.62 23.14
C GLY A 70 -12.12 10.97 23.13
N GLY A 71 -10.95 11.02 22.47
CA GLY A 71 -10.17 12.25 22.31
C GLY A 71 -10.84 13.40 21.55
N ALA A 72 -11.95 13.17 20.83
CA ALA A 72 -12.72 14.27 20.22
C ALA A 72 -13.43 15.12 21.27
N PHE A 73 -13.77 14.55 22.43
CA PHE A 73 -14.45 15.32 23.47
C PHE A 73 -13.58 16.51 23.93
N ARG A 74 -12.27 16.33 24.07
CA ARG A 74 -11.33 17.42 24.38
C ARG A 74 -11.33 18.53 23.34
N GLN A 75 -11.55 18.20 22.07
CA GLN A 75 -11.63 19.19 20.98
C GLN A 75 -12.95 19.96 21.03
N LEU A 76 -14.05 19.28 21.38
CA LEU A 76 -15.35 19.91 21.57
C LEU A 76 -15.35 20.81 22.83
N GLU A 77 -14.76 20.33 23.92
CA GLU A 77 -14.61 21.07 25.17
C GLU A 77 -13.75 22.32 24.99
N ALA A 78 -12.65 22.25 24.24
CA ALA A 78 -11.85 23.42 23.91
C ALA A 78 -12.62 24.47 23.07
N ALA A 79 -13.64 24.06 22.33
CA ALA A 79 -14.47 24.99 21.54
C ALA A 79 -15.58 25.66 22.38
N ASP A 80 -16.18 24.92 23.31
CA ASP A 80 -17.20 25.44 24.24
C ASP A 80 -17.28 24.56 25.51
N PRO A 81 -16.59 24.97 26.60
CA PRO A 81 -16.54 24.19 27.84
C PRO A 81 -17.91 24.03 28.50
N ASP A 82 -18.75 25.07 28.48
CA ASP A 82 -20.06 25.05 29.15
C ASP A 82 -21.01 24.09 28.45
N MET A 83 -21.05 24.15 27.11
CA MET A 83 -21.88 23.25 26.33
C MET A 83 -21.36 21.80 26.37
N ALA A 84 -20.04 21.60 26.47
CA ALA A 84 -19.45 20.28 26.67
C ALA A 84 -19.86 19.66 28.01
N ARG A 85 -19.90 20.47 29.09
CA ARG A 85 -20.42 20.04 30.40
C ARG A 85 -21.90 19.66 30.33
N GLN A 86 -22.72 20.47 29.66
CA GLN A 86 -24.14 20.14 29.45
C GLN A 86 -24.32 18.85 28.64
N TYR A 87 -23.50 18.63 27.62
CA TYR A 87 -23.52 17.40 26.82
C TYR A 87 -23.17 16.18 27.68
N TRP A 88 -22.14 16.29 28.52
CA TRP A 88 -21.73 15.22 29.43
C TRP A 88 -22.85 14.88 30.42
N HIS A 89 -23.46 15.89 31.01
CA HIS A 89 -24.60 15.73 31.91
C HIS A 89 -25.78 15.03 31.21
N ALA A 90 -26.18 15.49 30.03
CA ALA A 90 -27.27 14.89 29.26
C ALA A 90 -26.98 13.43 28.87
N THR A 91 -25.73 13.08 28.59
CA THR A 91 -25.31 11.71 28.27
C THR A 91 -25.42 10.79 29.49
N ASN A 92 -24.95 11.25 30.65
CA ASN A 92 -24.96 10.45 31.89
C ASN A 92 -26.37 10.26 32.49
N HIS A 93 -27.28 11.22 32.25
CA HIS A 93 -28.66 11.15 32.73
C HIS A 93 -29.61 10.45 31.75
N GLY A 94 -29.09 9.88 30.66
CA GLY A 94 -29.91 9.15 29.69
C GLY A 94 -30.88 10.05 28.92
N GLU A 95 -30.48 11.28 28.57
CA GLU A 95 -31.25 12.23 27.76
C GLU A 95 -30.75 12.24 26.29
N PRO A 96 -30.98 11.19 25.48
CA PRO A 96 -30.30 10.99 24.20
C PRO A 96 -30.61 12.08 23.16
N GLU A 97 -31.84 12.59 23.13
CA GLU A 97 -32.23 13.65 22.18
C GLU A 97 -31.57 14.98 22.51
N LYS A 98 -31.47 15.32 23.80
CA LYS A 98 -30.78 16.52 24.25
C LYS A 98 -29.28 16.39 24.01
N ALA A 99 -28.68 15.24 24.33
CA ALA A 99 -27.28 14.96 24.03
C ALA A 99 -26.99 15.07 22.53
N ARG A 100 -27.85 14.53 21.65
CA ARG A 100 -27.72 14.67 20.18
C ARG A 100 -27.78 16.13 19.72
N ARG A 101 -28.71 16.92 20.25
CA ARG A 101 -28.85 18.36 19.93
C ARG A 101 -27.61 19.15 20.36
N LEU A 102 -27.14 18.91 21.59
CA LEU A 102 -25.93 19.55 22.14
C LEU A 102 -24.69 19.15 21.34
N LEU A 103 -24.55 17.87 20.99
CA LEU A 103 -23.43 17.38 20.19
C LEU A 103 -23.38 18.06 18.81
N ARG A 104 -24.52 18.23 18.12
CA ARG A 104 -24.58 18.94 16.84
C ARG A 104 -24.12 20.39 16.97
N LYS A 105 -24.54 21.09 18.02
CA LYS A 105 -24.13 22.47 18.29
C LYS A 105 -22.63 22.56 18.59
N LEU A 106 -22.11 21.67 19.44
CA LEU A 106 -20.67 21.57 19.74
C LEU A 106 -19.84 21.29 18.49
N CYS A 107 -20.27 20.34 17.67
CA CYS A 107 -19.61 20.02 16.41
C CYS A 107 -19.55 21.24 15.48
N ALA A 108 -20.66 21.97 15.34
CA ALA A 108 -20.72 23.18 14.53
C ALA A 108 -19.75 24.26 15.05
N LYS A 109 -19.68 24.48 16.37
CA LYS A 109 -18.74 25.43 16.98
C LYS A 109 -17.28 25.01 16.81
N ALA A 110 -16.97 23.71 16.92
CA ALA A 110 -15.62 23.18 16.76
C ALA A 110 -15.18 23.04 15.29
N GLY A 111 -16.05 23.34 14.31
CA GLY A 111 -15.79 23.10 12.90
C GLY A 111 -15.67 21.62 12.53
N ILE A 112 -16.23 20.72 13.35
CA ILE A 112 -16.21 19.28 13.15
C ILE A 112 -17.50 18.86 12.45
N SER A 113 -17.38 18.14 11.34
CA SER A 113 -18.56 17.64 10.63
C SER A 113 -19.24 16.49 11.40
N ILE A 114 -20.57 16.44 11.42
CA ILE A 114 -21.33 15.33 12.02
C ILE A 114 -22.22 14.67 10.96
N GLY A 115 -22.21 13.33 10.89
CA GLY A 115 -23.10 12.59 10.01
C GLY A 115 -22.49 11.36 9.34
N ALA A 116 -22.67 11.25 8.03
CA ALA A 116 -22.19 10.13 7.23
C ALA A 116 -20.67 10.19 7.01
N ILE A 117 -20.08 9.04 6.71
CA ILE A 117 -18.65 8.96 6.42
C ILE A 117 -18.36 9.59 5.07
N ARG A 118 -17.33 10.42 5.07
CA ARG A 118 -16.83 11.16 3.93
C ARG A 118 -15.41 10.69 3.58
N PRO A 119 -15.25 9.78 2.59
CA PRO A 119 -13.93 9.23 2.25
C PRO A 119 -12.91 10.29 1.81
N ASP A 120 -13.36 11.43 1.29
CA ASP A 120 -12.54 12.58 0.92
C ASP A 120 -11.83 13.19 2.14
N LEU A 121 -12.48 13.25 3.31
CA LEU A 121 -11.86 13.74 4.54
C LEU A 121 -10.73 12.83 5.00
N HIS A 122 -10.91 11.51 4.86
CA HIS A 122 -9.83 10.56 5.14
C HIS A 122 -8.66 10.74 4.18
N ARG A 123 -8.92 10.92 2.89
CA ARG A 123 -7.84 11.18 1.92
C ARG A 123 -7.10 12.48 2.24
N LYS A 124 -7.80 13.56 2.54
CA LYS A 124 -7.20 14.87 2.88
C LYS A 124 -6.38 14.85 4.17
N ALA A 125 -6.77 14.04 5.14
CA ALA A 125 -6.06 13.92 6.41
C ALA A 125 -4.75 13.11 6.32
N ARG A 126 -4.43 12.52 5.16
CA ARG A 126 -3.22 11.73 4.93
C ARG A 126 -2.03 12.63 4.59
N THR A 127 -1.58 13.42 5.55
CA THR A 127 -0.51 14.42 5.36
C THR A 127 0.84 14.02 5.97
N ALA A 128 0.87 12.99 6.82
CA ALA A 128 2.11 12.54 7.43
C ALA A 128 3.03 11.85 6.43
N ARG A 129 4.27 11.60 6.85
CA ARG A 129 5.23 10.79 6.10
C ARG A 129 4.56 9.50 5.62
N TYR A 130 4.71 9.24 4.32
CA TYR A 130 4.11 8.09 3.65
C TYR A 130 2.58 8.17 3.54
N ASP A 131 2.03 9.36 3.26
CA ASP A 131 0.58 9.59 3.12
C ASP A 131 -0.23 8.87 4.21
N ARG A 132 0.21 9.00 5.46
CA ARG A 132 -0.50 8.47 6.62
C ARG A 132 -1.27 9.58 7.30
N VAL A 133 -2.26 9.19 8.11
CA VAL A 133 -2.85 10.12 9.06
C VAL A 133 -1.84 10.33 10.19
N PRO A 134 -1.42 11.57 10.48
CA PRO A 134 -0.52 11.87 11.59
C PRO A 134 -0.99 11.28 12.92
N ASP A 135 -0.05 10.98 13.82
CA ASP A 135 -0.40 10.42 15.12
C ASP A 135 -1.12 11.45 16.02
N ASP A 136 -0.87 12.74 15.79
CA ASP A 136 -1.47 13.91 16.42
C ASP A 136 -2.68 14.48 15.64
N ALA A 137 -3.15 13.78 14.61
CA ALA A 137 -4.25 14.26 13.78
C ALA A 137 -5.52 14.56 14.59
N LYS A 138 -6.09 15.75 14.35
CA LYS A 138 -7.34 16.17 14.98
C LYS A 138 -8.55 15.42 14.41
N THR A 139 -9.65 15.39 15.17
CA THR A 139 -10.89 14.79 14.70
C THR A 139 -11.51 15.72 13.68
N VAL A 140 -11.90 15.18 12.53
CA VAL A 140 -12.48 15.96 11.41
C VAL A 140 -13.97 15.66 11.26
N ALA A 141 -14.41 14.46 11.65
CA ALA A 141 -15.83 14.13 11.66
C ALA A 141 -16.24 13.21 12.81
N ILE A 142 -17.48 13.40 13.26
CA ILE A 142 -18.17 12.52 14.19
C ILE A 142 -19.26 11.76 13.41
N ILE A 143 -19.15 10.42 13.43
CA ILE A 143 -20.01 9.52 12.68
C ILE A 143 -21.20 9.12 13.54
N SER A 144 -22.40 9.45 13.08
CA SER A 144 -23.63 9.24 13.85
C SER A 144 -23.99 7.76 14.01
N LYS A 145 -23.68 6.91 13.01
CA LYS A 145 -23.93 5.46 13.04
C LYS A 145 -22.60 4.72 13.16
N GLY A 146 -22.30 4.17 14.34
CA GLY A 146 -21.04 3.48 14.62
C GLY A 146 -20.70 2.37 13.62
N GLU A 147 -21.69 1.57 13.21
CA GLU A 147 -21.51 0.51 12.21
C GLU A 147 -21.00 1.02 10.86
N ALA A 148 -21.37 2.24 10.46
CA ALA A 148 -20.88 2.80 9.21
C ALA A 148 -19.35 2.96 9.25
N LEU A 149 -18.79 3.32 10.41
CA LEU A 149 -17.35 3.47 10.60
C LEU A 149 -16.65 2.13 10.49
N ASP A 150 -17.18 1.10 11.13
CA ASP A 150 -16.59 -0.23 11.08
C ASP A 150 -16.66 -0.81 9.65
N ARG A 151 -17.79 -0.64 8.95
CA ARG A 151 -17.93 -1.02 7.53
C ARG A 151 -16.93 -0.28 6.64
N TYR A 152 -16.73 1.02 6.86
CA TYR A 152 -15.76 1.80 6.09
C TYR A 152 -14.32 1.33 6.35
N ILE A 153 -13.96 1.09 7.61
CA ILE A 153 -12.65 0.53 7.99
C ILE A 153 -12.43 -0.81 7.29
N THR A 154 -13.38 -1.73 7.36
CA THR A 154 -13.30 -3.03 6.68
C THR A 154 -13.17 -2.88 5.16
N LYS A 155 -13.90 -1.94 4.55
CA LYS A 155 -13.81 -1.66 3.12
C LYS A 155 -12.39 -1.23 2.74
N VAL A 156 -11.82 -0.25 3.44
CA VAL A 156 -10.47 0.27 3.17
C VAL A 156 -9.41 -0.83 3.39
N GLN A 157 -9.55 -1.62 4.46
CA GLN A 157 -8.69 -2.78 4.72
C GLN A 157 -8.70 -3.77 3.55
N LYS A 158 -9.88 -4.19 3.09
CA LYS A 158 -10.03 -5.12 1.97
C LYS A 158 -9.43 -4.57 0.68
N GLN A 159 -9.68 -3.30 0.37
CA GLN A 159 -9.14 -2.63 -0.81
C GLN A 159 -7.61 -2.61 -0.79
N ILE A 160 -6.99 -2.22 0.33
CA ILE A 160 -5.54 -2.19 0.48
C ILE A 160 -4.93 -3.60 0.38
N GLY A 161 -5.57 -4.58 1.03
CA GLY A 161 -5.17 -5.99 0.92
C GLY A 161 -5.18 -6.48 -0.53
N ALA A 162 -6.24 -6.14 -1.28
CA ALA A 162 -6.37 -6.48 -2.69
C ALA A 162 -5.31 -5.79 -3.56
N VAL A 163 -5.00 -4.50 -3.35
CA VAL A 163 -3.95 -3.81 -4.12
C VAL A 163 -2.59 -4.48 -3.90
N LYS A 164 -2.21 -4.76 -2.63
CA LYS A 164 -0.95 -5.43 -2.31
C LYS A 164 -0.88 -6.82 -2.95
N ALA A 165 -1.96 -7.60 -2.86
CA ALA A 165 -2.03 -8.91 -3.49
C ALA A 165 -2.06 -8.85 -5.02
N GLY A 166 -2.58 -7.78 -5.62
CA GLY A 166 -2.54 -7.53 -7.07
C GLY A 166 -1.11 -7.45 -7.60
N TRP A 167 -0.22 -6.73 -6.92
CA TRP A 167 1.20 -6.71 -7.28
C TRP A 167 1.84 -8.10 -7.19
N ILE A 168 1.49 -8.86 -6.16
CA ILE A 168 1.99 -10.23 -6.00
C ILE A 168 1.45 -11.16 -7.09
N ALA A 169 0.18 -11.02 -7.48
CA ALA A 169 -0.42 -11.77 -8.57
C ALA A 169 0.26 -11.45 -9.91
N ALA A 170 0.57 -10.17 -10.18
CA ALA A 170 1.36 -9.76 -11.34
C ALA A 170 2.75 -10.44 -11.34
N ALA A 171 3.44 -10.46 -10.20
CA ALA A 171 4.74 -11.13 -10.07
C ALA A 171 4.68 -12.63 -10.39
N LYS A 172 3.61 -13.31 -9.95
CA LYS A 172 3.41 -14.75 -10.19
C LYS A 172 3.15 -15.07 -11.66
N LYS A 173 2.45 -14.20 -12.38
CA LYS A 173 2.18 -14.40 -13.82
C LYS A 173 3.41 -14.34 -14.69
N ILE A 174 4.47 -13.66 -14.26
CA ILE A 174 5.79 -13.70 -14.92
C ILE A 174 6.42 -15.11 -14.81
N GLY A 175 5.89 -15.98 -13.94
CA GLY A 175 6.35 -17.35 -13.68
C GLY A 175 7.36 -17.41 -12.54
N GLY A 176 7.76 -18.63 -12.13
CA GLY A 176 8.75 -18.91 -11.08
C GLY A 176 8.34 -18.54 -9.64
N THR A 177 9.23 -18.77 -8.67
CA THR A 177 8.92 -18.57 -7.25
C THR A 177 9.14 -17.11 -6.83
N VAL A 178 8.12 -16.50 -6.24
CA VAL A 178 8.21 -15.18 -5.60
C VAL A 178 8.43 -15.38 -4.10
N ARG A 179 9.56 -14.92 -3.57
CA ARG A 179 9.96 -15.10 -2.15
C ARG A 179 9.55 -13.86 -1.31
N GLY A 180 9.42 -14.05 0.01
CA GLY A 180 9.13 -12.95 0.94
C GLY A 180 7.71 -12.40 0.84
N ILE A 181 6.77 -13.21 0.36
CA ILE A 181 5.34 -12.86 0.34
C ILE A 181 4.70 -13.38 1.63
N PRO A 182 4.00 -12.53 2.39
CA PRO A 182 3.28 -12.97 3.56
C PRO A 182 2.09 -13.87 3.17
N ARG A 183 1.84 -14.91 3.96
CA ARG A 183 0.79 -15.91 3.69
C ARG A 183 -0.57 -15.28 3.38
N TRP A 184 -0.94 -14.22 4.10
CA TRP A 184 -2.23 -13.56 3.95
C TRP A 184 -2.48 -12.97 2.55
N ALA A 185 -1.42 -12.57 1.83
CA ALA A 185 -1.54 -12.01 0.48
C ALA A 185 -1.90 -13.10 -0.56
N ASN A 186 -1.75 -14.38 -0.18
CA ASN A 186 -2.00 -15.54 -1.03
C ASN A 186 -3.27 -16.32 -0.65
N THR A 187 -4.02 -15.88 0.37
CA THR A 187 -5.15 -16.65 0.94
C THR A 187 -6.48 -15.93 0.80
N GLY A 188 -7.57 -16.70 0.71
CA GLY A 188 -8.95 -16.24 0.91
C GLY A 188 -9.33 -15.03 0.05
N ALA A 189 -9.74 -13.94 0.71
CA ALA A 189 -10.32 -12.71 0.13
C ALA A 189 -9.45 -11.98 -0.90
N HIS A 190 -8.17 -12.34 -1.05
CA HIS A 190 -7.23 -11.69 -1.96
C HIS A 190 -6.61 -12.63 -3.00
N LYS A 191 -7.03 -13.91 -3.03
CA LYS A 191 -6.52 -14.92 -3.97
C LYS A 191 -6.76 -14.54 -5.44
N ASN A 192 -7.87 -13.85 -5.72
CA ASN A 192 -8.28 -13.43 -7.07
C ASN A 192 -7.93 -11.97 -7.36
N SER A 193 -6.93 -11.40 -6.68
CA SER A 193 -6.57 -10.01 -6.92
C SER A 193 -6.06 -9.83 -8.35
N GLN A 194 -6.56 -8.80 -9.03
CA GLN A 194 -6.37 -8.59 -10.47
C GLN A 194 -4.97 -8.03 -10.77
N GLY A 195 -3.95 -8.87 -10.67
CA GLY A 195 -2.61 -8.59 -11.16
C GLY A 195 -2.38 -9.19 -12.54
N ASP A 196 -1.72 -8.45 -13.42
CA ASP A 196 -1.26 -8.93 -14.71
C ASP A 196 0.20 -8.60 -14.98
N ALA A 197 0.81 -9.35 -15.89
CA ALA A 197 2.14 -9.04 -16.37
C ALA A 197 2.26 -9.34 -17.86
N VAL A 198 2.84 -8.40 -18.60
CA VAL A 198 3.10 -8.54 -20.03
C VAL A 198 4.60 -8.64 -20.24
N VAL A 199 5.05 -9.75 -20.83
CA VAL A 199 6.47 -10.01 -21.14
C VAL A 199 6.63 -9.93 -22.65
N LYS A 200 7.28 -8.88 -23.15
CA LYS A 200 7.62 -8.72 -24.57
C LYS A 200 9.11 -8.99 -24.74
N ARG A 201 9.46 -10.04 -25.48
CA ARG A 201 10.86 -10.35 -25.82
C ARG A 201 11.12 -9.93 -27.26
N GLY A 202 12.07 -9.04 -27.47
CA GLY A 202 12.44 -8.56 -28.80
C GLY A 202 13.96 -8.58 -29.03
N GLN A 203 14.38 -8.28 -30.26
CA GLN A 203 15.81 -8.22 -30.60
C GLN A 203 16.58 -7.15 -29.83
N LYS A 204 15.90 -6.07 -29.39
CA LYS A 204 16.48 -4.97 -28.59
C LYS A 204 16.48 -5.24 -27.08
N GLY A 205 16.01 -6.41 -26.64
CA GLY A 205 15.93 -6.80 -25.24
C GLY A 205 14.53 -7.24 -24.80
N SER A 206 14.44 -7.64 -23.53
CA SER A 206 13.20 -8.03 -22.87
C SER A 206 12.59 -6.83 -22.14
N HIS A 207 11.30 -6.61 -22.35
CA HIS A 207 10.49 -5.60 -21.67
C HIS A 207 9.40 -6.30 -20.86
N ILE A 208 9.27 -5.95 -19.59
CA ILE A 208 8.28 -6.56 -18.70
C ILE A 208 7.46 -5.45 -18.04
N GLU A 209 6.16 -5.48 -18.27
CA GLU A 209 5.19 -4.57 -17.67
C GLU A 209 4.45 -5.29 -16.53
N LEU A 210 4.39 -4.65 -15.37
CA LEU A 210 3.59 -5.09 -14.22
C LEU A 210 2.32 -4.25 -14.17
N ILE A 211 1.17 -4.91 -14.16
CA ILE A 211 -0.14 -4.26 -14.20
C ILE A 211 -0.91 -4.65 -12.93
N ASN A 212 -1.41 -3.66 -12.19
CA ASN A 212 -2.32 -3.87 -11.08
C ASN A 212 -3.68 -3.25 -11.41
N GLN A 213 -4.65 -4.10 -11.75
CA GLN A 213 -5.98 -3.69 -12.21
C GLN A 213 -6.96 -3.43 -11.05
N VAL A 214 -6.50 -3.51 -9.80
CA VAL A 214 -7.35 -3.19 -8.65
C VAL A 214 -7.71 -1.71 -8.71
N SER A 215 -9.00 -1.38 -8.79
CA SER A 215 -9.51 0.00 -8.95
C SER A 215 -9.00 1.00 -7.90
N TYR A 216 -8.68 0.52 -6.70
CA TYR A 216 -8.14 1.34 -5.61
C TYR A 216 -6.62 1.56 -5.68
N ALA A 217 -5.91 0.92 -6.62
CA ALA A 217 -4.45 0.96 -6.71
C ALA A 217 -3.90 2.39 -6.86
N THR A 218 -4.54 3.23 -7.66
CA THR A 218 -4.14 4.65 -7.85
C THR A 218 -4.29 5.49 -6.58
N THR A 219 -5.18 5.10 -5.67
CA THR A 219 -5.38 5.79 -4.37
C THR A 219 -4.47 5.23 -3.27
N ALA A 220 -4.09 3.96 -3.38
CA ALA A 220 -3.25 3.27 -2.40
C ALA A 220 -1.75 3.33 -2.73
N CYS A 221 -1.39 3.65 -3.97
CA CYS A 221 -0.01 3.76 -4.42
C CYS A 221 0.26 5.19 -4.88
N ASP A 222 1.14 5.89 -4.16
CA ASP A 222 1.69 7.14 -4.66
C ASP A 222 2.71 6.87 -5.79
N SER A 223 2.60 7.65 -6.87
CA SER A 223 3.47 7.55 -8.06
C SER A 223 4.94 7.84 -7.72
N GLY A 224 5.23 8.70 -6.74
CA GLY A 224 6.59 8.99 -6.29
C GLY A 224 7.24 7.76 -5.62
N ASN A 225 6.46 7.08 -4.79
CA ASN A 225 6.88 5.86 -4.11
C ASN A 225 7.09 4.67 -5.07
N LEU A 226 6.21 4.51 -6.07
CA LEU A 226 6.39 3.50 -7.12
C LEU A 226 7.65 3.77 -7.95
N ARG A 227 7.88 5.02 -8.39
CA ARG A 227 9.11 5.41 -9.10
C ARG A 227 10.36 5.19 -8.26
N SER A 228 10.30 5.45 -6.96
CA SER A 228 11.40 5.17 -6.04
C SER A 228 11.69 3.67 -5.91
N ALA A 229 10.64 2.83 -5.86
CA ALA A 229 10.79 1.37 -5.86
C ALA A 229 11.41 0.85 -7.17
N GLU A 230 10.96 1.39 -8.31
CA GLU A 230 11.52 1.11 -9.63
C GLU A 230 13.00 1.49 -9.71
N ARG A 231 13.37 2.68 -9.25
CA ARG A 231 14.77 3.13 -9.22
C ARG A 231 15.66 2.18 -8.42
N ARG A 232 15.20 1.73 -7.24
CA ARG A 232 15.94 0.74 -6.43
C ARG A 232 16.07 -0.61 -7.14
N ALA A 233 15.03 -1.06 -7.83
CA ALA A 233 15.09 -2.29 -8.62
C ALA A 233 16.06 -2.18 -9.80
N ARG A 234 16.07 -1.04 -10.49
CA ARG A 234 17.01 -0.76 -11.59
C ARG A 234 18.46 -0.82 -11.12
N VAL A 235 18.78 -0.18 -9.99
CA VAL A 235 20.14 -0.20 -9.43
C VAL A 235 20.57 -1.63 -9.09
N ARG A 236 19.72 -2.41 -8.43
CA ARG A 236 20.02 -3.84 -8.13
C ARG A 236 20.23 -4.66 -9.40
N LEU A 237 19.39 -4.46 -10.42
CA LEU A 237 19.53 -5.15 -11.70
C LEU A 237 20.87 -4.82 -12.37
N GLN A 238 21.27 -3.55 -12.39
CA GLN A 238 22.56 -3.12 -12.94
C GLN A 238 23.74 -3.81 -12.23
N HIS A 239 23.73 -3.86 -10.89
CA HIS A 239 24.74 -4.58 -10.12
C HIS A 239 24.74 -6.08 -10.42
N ALA A 240 23.57 -6.72 -10.45
CA ALA A 240 23.46 -8.15 -10.73
C ALA A 240 23.94 -8.51 -12.16
N MET A 241 23.66 -7.65 -13.14
CA MET A 241 24.15 -7.78 -14.51
C MET A 241 25.67 -7.64 -14.57
N ALA A 242 26.25 -6.63 -13.92
CA ALA A 242 27.70 -6.42 -13.88
C ALA A 242 28.44 -7.64 -13.27
N GLU A 243 27.97 -8.14 -12.13
CA GLU A 243 28.54 -9.33 -11.48
C GLU A 243 28.45 -10.58 -12.37
N LYS A 244 27.32 -10.76 -13.07
CA LYS A 244 27.18 -11.90 -13.99
C LYS A 244 28.05 -11.78 -15.22
N LEU A 245 28.21 -10.59 -15.79
CA LEU A 245 29.13 -10.35 -16.90
C LEU A 245 30.58 -10.65 -16.48
N LYS A 246 31.00 -10.20 -15.29
CA LYS A 246 32.31 -10.50 -14.71
C LYS A 246 32.54 -12.01 -14.57
N ALA A 247 31.60 -12.72 -13.95
CA ALA A 247 31.70 -14.17 -13.77
C ALA A 247 31.73 -14.95 -15.10
N MET A 248 31.02 -14.48 -16.13
CA MET A 248 31.05 -15.08 -17.47
C MET A 248 32.39 -14.82 -18.16
N ALA A 249 32.94 -13.62 -18.05
CA ALA A 249 34.26 -13.29 -18.57
C ALA A 249 35.33 -14.18 -17.91
N GLU A 250 35.34 -14.29 -16.58
CA GLU A 250 36.27 -15.15 -15.84
C GLU A 250 36.20 -16.62 -16.26
N ARG A 251 34.98 -17.16 -16.50
CA ARG A 251 34.82 -18.53 -17.02
C ARG A 251 35.36 -18.69 -18.43
N ALA A 252 35.12 -17.72 -19.31
CA ALA A 252 35.62 -17.75 -20.68
C ALA A 252 37.15 -17.68 -20.72
N PHE A 253 37.79 -16.95 -19.80
CA PHE A 253 39.25 -16.92 -19.67
C PHE A 253 39.84 -18.22 -19.10
N ARG A 254 39.18 -18.88 -18.14
CA ARG A 254 39.65 -20.16 -17.58
C ARG A 254 39.58 -21.32 -18.56
N GLN A 255 38.61 -21.32 -19.48
CA GLN A 255 38.49 -22.35 -20.53
C GLN A 255 39.50 -22.19 -21.68
N ARG A 256 40.33 -21.13 -21.66
CA ARG A 256 41.38 -20.86 -22.66
C ARG A 256 42.80 -21.25 -22.20
N LYS A 257 42.96 -21.68 -20.95
CA LYS A 257 44.18 -22.34 -20.45
C LYS A 257 43.96 -23.84 -20.47
#